data_AF-A0A1T4LUF0-F1
#
_entry.id   AF-A0A1T4LUF0-F1
#
_cell.length_a   1.000
_cell.length_b   1.000
_cell.length_c   1.000
_cell.angle_alpha   90.00
_cell.angle_beta   90.00
_cell.angle_gamma   90.00
#
_symmetry.space_group_name_H-M   'P 1'
#
loop_
_entity.id
_entity.type
_entity.pdbx_description
1 polymer ?
#
loop_
_entity_poly.entity_id
_entity_poly.type
_entity_poly.pdbx_seq_one_letter_code
_entity_poly.pdbx_strand_id
1 'polypeptide(L)'
;MKYLTNKKIVIFYCFLISLIFVYPLFSKNLVIGHDTLFHLGRIEALKDAYVNFDFFPRLYYHQNFMFGYATPLFYSDIFLILPALLRLMGLSLVFTYKLYLFICSFISVLCMFWASKKIVKNTYGPYLSSLLYLFCTYRITDVYVRGALGEVMAMIFIPLVIYGMYNSIYEEKPKCMYLVIGFSGLLLVHNISFILFCIVYGIVLIINFKTLIKDKYRIAKICKAMLLSLGLLAFFLLPMFEQLRGGNYAVNEFVKDSNISNYTLYFEQLFTIRLNFGLAGHEFGREYWMTTNTGPVIWILSVFYLFVRKDKTKESRFISILGFVGIGSMIFCLNIMPWSFFNNFFSFIQFPWRLMIVACSLLSIVAAKSIDYFPQKKSKLIIIIIFLITTLIGIYQLSFVCEQDTKIFNNTEYDLISDDSYSGKHGIVTYYNQAELAAADYLPIKDNVNYREYGDYVKTNNPVQIENFSRQYNKIEFSIESSDASTFYILPLIYYKGYSVDVLDDHNKLIKSISTYPDDESYLVSFNPGEYNQRITLRIQYEGTRIQFISYGITGVTLVYLIISAILNRKGKRK
;
A
#
# COMPACT_ATOMS: atom_id res chain seq x y z
N MET A 1 12.54 25.24 27.19
CA MET A 1 12.12 25.20 25.75
C MET A 1 13.18 24.60 24.82
N LYS A 2 14.47 24.92 24.94
CA LYS A 2 15.56 24.37 24.08
C LYS A 2 15.69 22.82 24.16
N TYR A 3 15.41 22.22 25.32
CA TYR A 3 15.47 20.77 25.54
C TYR A 3 14.38 19.98 24.79
N LEU A 4 13.14 20.47 24.73
CA LEU A 4 12.00 19.80 24.07
C LEU A 4 12.08 19.79 22.54
N THR A 5 13.10 20.44 21.97
CA THR A 5 13.37 20.40 20.52
C THR A 5 14.68 19.69 20.18
N ASN A 6 15.34 19.12 21.18
CA ASN A 6 16.53 18.30 21.01
C ASN A 6 16.16 17.04 20.20
N LYS A 7 16.89 16.80 19.11
CA LYS A 7 16.65 15.66 18.21
C LYS A 7 16.70 14.31 18.95
N LYS A 8 17.57 14.15 19.96
CA LYS A 8 17.66 12.91 20.75
C LYS A 8 16.39 12.65 21.54
N ILE A 9 15.84 13.70 22.18
CA ILE A 9 14.60 13.61 22.96
C ILE A 9 13.42 13.27 22.04
N VAL A 10 13.36 13.90 20.87
CA VAL A 10 12.31 13.60 19.87
C VAL A 10 12.39 12.15 19.41
N ILE A 11 13.57 11.66 19.05
CA ILE A 11 13.78 10.27 18.61
C ILE A 11 13.40 9.29 19.72
N PHE A 12 13.84 9.56 20.96
CA PHE A 12 13.50 8.73 22.11
C PHE A 12 11.99 8.70 22.38
N TYR A 13 11.33 9.86 22.32
CA TYR A 13 9.87 9.95 22.44
C TYR A 13 9.17 9.13 21.35
N CYS A 14 9.53 9.31 20.09
CA CYS A 14 8.93 8.57 18.98
C CYS A 14 9.15 7.05 19.15
N PHE A 15 10.35 6.64 19.54
CA PHE A 15 10.68 5.25 19.81
C PHE A 15 9.80 4.68 20.92
N LEU A 16 9.68 5.38 22.04
CA LEU A 16 8.89 4.93 23.19
C LEU A 16 7.40 4.79 22.86
N ILE A 17 6.78 5.78 22.21
CA ILE A 17 5.35 5.68 21.86
C ILE A 17 5.10 4.62 20.80
N SER A 18 6.02 4.41 19.86
CA SER A 18 5.94 3.31 18.89
C SER A 18 6.09 1.96 19.56
N LEU A 19 6.96 1.83 20.57
CA LEU A 19 7.12 0.61 21.36
C LEU A 19 5.84 0.26 22.12
N ILE A 20 5.20 1.28 22.73
CA ILE A 20 3.88 1.12 23.35
C ILE A 20 2.87 0.69 22.28
N PHE A 21 2.81 1.38 21.14
CA PHE A 21 1.84 1.04 20.10
C PHE A 21 1.97 -0.40 19.58
N VAL A 22 3.20 -0.90 19.43
CA VAL A 22 3.45 -2.27 18.95
C VAL A 22 3.53 -3.33 20.04
N TYR A 23 3.25 -2.99 21.31
CA TYR A 23 3.44 -3.95 22.41
C TYR A 23 2.75 -5.31 22.17
N PRO A 24 1.53 -5.39 21.56
CA PRO A 24 0.91 -6.69 21.28
C PRO A 24 1.74 -7.58 20.35
N LEU A 25 2.56 -7.00 19.47
CA LEU A 25 3.43 -7.75 18.55
C LEU A 25 4.59 -8.45 19.25
N PHE A 26 4.97 -8.03 20.48
CA PHE A 26 6.01 -8.71 21.26
C PHE A 26 5.54 -10.02 21.91
N SER A 27 4.25 -10.34 21.81
CA SER A 27 3.77 -11.70 22.11
C SER A 27 4.37 -12.71 21.12
N LYS A 28 4.38 -14.00 21.49
CA LYS A 28 4.84 -15.09 20.61
C LYS A 28 3.97 -15.28 19.36
N ASN A 29 2.77 -14.70 19.40
CA ASN A 29 1.64 -14.94 18.51
C ASN A 29 1.52 -13.82 17.47
N LEU A 30 1.03 -14.12 16.27
CA LEU A 30 0.65 -13.12 15.28
C LEU A 30 -0.86 -13.11 15.12
N VAL A 31 -1.48 -11.98 15.46
CA VAL A 31 -2.91 -11.77 15.19
C VAL A 31 -3.09 -11.62 13.68
N ILE A 32 -3.96 -12.45 13.11
CA ILE A 32 -4.25 -12.47 11.68
C ILE A 32 -5.37 -11.46 11.42
N GLY A 33 -5.04 -10.38 10.73
CA GLY A 33 -6.02 -9.50 10.10
C GLY A 33 -6.32 -9.89 8.65
N HIS A 34 -7.34 -9.27 8.07
CA HIS A 34 -7.87 -9.58 6.73
C HIS A 34 -6.82 -9.75 5.61
N ASP A 35 -5.80 -8.89 5.54
CA ASP A 35 -4.76 -8.85 4.50
C ASP A 35 -3.40 -9.37 5.00
N THR A 36 -3.33 -9.91 6.23
CA THR A 36 -2.04 -10.24 6.87
C THR A 36 -1.29 -11.32 6.09
N LEU A 37 -1.99 -12.40 5.72
CA LEU A 37 -1.38 -13.54 5.02
C LEU A 37 -0.85 -13.12 3.64
N PHE A 38 -1.61 -12.30 2.91
CA PHE A 38 -1.21 -11.75 1.63
C PHE A 38 0.13 -11.00 1.72
N HIS A 39 0.28 -10.17 2.75
CA HIS A 39 1.53 -9.44 2.96
C HIS A 39 2.69 -10.32 3.43
N LEU A 40 2.44 -11.40 4.19
CA LEU A 40 3.45 -12.40 4.51
C LEU A 40 3.91 -13.16 3.25
N GLY A 41 2.97 -13.58 2.41
CA GLY A 41 3.24 -14.23 1.12
C GLY A 41 4.09 -13.38 0.19
N ARG A 42 3.82 -12.08 0.12
CA ARG A 42 4.66 -11.15 -0.66
C ARG A 42 6.09 -11.04 -0.13
N ILE A 43 6.28 -11.01 1.18
CA ILE A 43 7.64 -10.96 1.77
C ILE A 43 8.39 -12.25 1.45
N GLU A 44 7.75 -13.41 1.57
CA GLU A 44 8.38 -14.69 1.25
C GLU A 44 8.68 -14.81 -0.24
N ALA A 45 7.73 -14.44 -1.11
CA ALA A 45 7.89 -14.49 -2.56
C ALA A 45 8.99 -13.54 -3.06
N LEU A 46 9.14 -12.35 -2.45
CA LEU A 46 10.24 -11.45 -2.76
C LEU A 46 11.59 -11.99 -2.27
N LYS A 47 11.63 -12.67 -1.11
CA LYS A 47 12.83 -13.39 -0.67
C LYS A 47 13.18 -14.51 -1.65
N ASP A 48 12.19 -15.26 -2.14
CA ASP A 48 12.38 -16.34 -3.10
C ASP A 48 12.89 -15.82 -4.46
N ALA A 49 12.38 -14.68 -4.92
CA ALA A 49 12.92 -13.96 -6.08
C ALA A 49 14.41 -13.65 -5.95
N TYR A 50 14.83 -13.13 -4.78
CA TYR A 50 16.22 -12.77 -4.53
C TYR A 50 17.16 -13.98 -4.44
N VAL A 51 16.68 -15.12 -3.93
CA VAL A 51 17.43 -16.39 -3.97
C VAL A 51 17.68 -16.82 -5.43
N ASN A 52 16.73 -16.56 -6.32
CA ASN A 52 16.82 -16.86 -7.75
C ASN A 52 17.43 -15.71 -8.58
N PHE A 53 18.08 -14.73 -7.95
CA PHE A 53 18.71 -13.55 -8.59
C PHE A 53 17.74 -12.64 -9.37
N ASP A 54 16.43 -12.72 -9.12
CA ASP A 54 15.43 -11.79 -9.64
C ASP A 54 15.22 -10.63 -8.66
N PHE A 55 15.96 -9.53 -8.86
CA PHE A 55 15.93 -8.37 -7.96
C PHE A 55 14.73 -7.43 -8.16
N PHE A 56 14.04 -7.55 -9.30
CA PHE A 56 12.86 -6.75 -9.64
C PHE A 56 11.80 -7.67 -10.22
N PRO A 57 11.28 -8.61 -9.40
CA PRO A 57 10.35 -9.61 -9.88
C PRO A 57 9.09 -8.91 -10.40
N ARG A 58 8.60 -9.44 -11.51
CA ARG A 58 7.35 -8.98 -12.13
C ARG A 58 6.20 -9.93 -11.80
N LEU A 59 6.54 -11.18 -11.53
CA LEU A 59 5.62 -12.19 -11.02
C LEU A 59 6.24 -12.89 -9.83
N TYR A 60 5.36 -13.34 -8.95
CA TYR A 60 5.67 -14.33 -7.95
C TYR A 60 5.29 -15.70 -8.50
N TYR A 61 6.24 -16.38 -9.13
CA TYR A 61 5.99 -17.61 -9.91
C TYR A 61 5.48 -18.78 -9.07
N HIS A 62 5.79 -18.82 -7.78
CA HIS A 62 5.35 -19.91 -6.89
C HIS A 62 3.98 -19.66 -6.25
N GLN A 63 3.44 -18.44 -6.34
CA GLN A 63 2.13 -18.12 -5.79
C GLN A 63 0.99 -18.70 -6.64
N ASN A 64 -0.15 -18.89 -5.97
CA ASN A 64 -1.37 -19.46 -6.51
C ASN A 64 -1.15 -20.85 -7.13
N PHE A 65 -0.63 -21.79 -6.32
CA PHE A 65 -0.33 -23.16 -6.76
C PHE A 65 0.65 -23.21 -7.95
N MET A 66 1.69 -22.37 -7.91
CA MET A 66 2.71 -22.24 -8.95
C MET A 66 2.24 -21.59 -10.27
N PHE A 67 0.98 -21.16 -10.41
CA PHE A 67 0.51 -20.51 -11.64
C PHE A 67 1.15 -19.14 -11.91
N GLY A 68 1.76 -18.55 -10.89
CA GLY A 68 2.41 -17.26 -10.98
C GLY A 68 1.42 -16.10 -10.89
N TYR A 69 1.78 -15.10 -10.09
CA TYR A 69 0.88 -13.99 -9.82
C TYR A 69 1.60 -12.64 -9.93
N ALA A 70 1.04 -11.73 -10.72
CA ALA A 70 1.72 -10.48 -11.10
C ALA A 70 1.47 -9.31 -10.15
N THR A 71 1.23 -9.58 -8.86
CA THR A 71 1.12 -8.53 -7.83
C THR A 71 2.19 -7.43 -7.95
N PRO A 72 3.49 -7.72 -8.17
CA PRO A 72 4.52 -6.68 -8.29
C PRO A 72 4.25 -5.62 -9.38
N LEU A 73 3.53 -5.97 -10.44
CA LEU A 73 3.18 -5.06 -11.54
C LEU A 73 2.03 -4.11 -11.21
N PHE A 74 1.17 -4.47 -10.25
CA PHE A 74 0.01 -3.65 -9.85
C PHE A 74 0.16 -3.04 -8.46
N TYR A 75 1.04 -3.63 -7.65
CA TYR A 75 1.31 -3.26 -6.27
C TYR A 75 2.81 -3.39 -5.98
N SER A 76 3.50 -2.25 -5.98
CA SER A 76 4.96 -2.21 -5.86
C SER A 76 5.49 -2.86 -4.58
N ASP A 77 6.63 -3.54 -4.72
CA ASP A 77 7.37 -4.19 -3.63
C ASP A 77 8.56 -3.36 -3.12
N ILE A 78 8.78 -2.16 -3.64
CA ILE A 78 9.99 -1.36 -3.33
C ILE A 78 10.20 -1.14 -1.82
N PHE A 79 9.11 -1.07 -1.04
CA PHE A 79 9.17 -0.94 0.41
C PHE A 79 9.19 -2.29 1.15
N LEU A 80 8.87 -3.40 0.46
CA LEU A 80 9.03 -4.76 0.96
C LEU A 80 10.45 -5.32 0.80
N ILE A 81 11.34 -4.61 0.09
CA ILE A 81 12.76 -4.94 0.01
C ILE A 81 13.37 -5.08 1.41
N LEU A 82 13.07 -4.14 2.33
CA LEU A 82 13.60 -4.19 3.70
C LEU A 82 13.20 -5.49 4.44
N PRO A 83 11.91 -5.87 4.54
CA PRO A 83 11.55 -7.13 5.18
C PRO A 83 12.06 -8.36 4.40
N ALA A 84 12.12 -8.35 3.07
CA ALA A 84 12.71 -9.46 2.32
C ALA A 84 14.22 -9.66 2.64
N LEU A 85 14.98 -8.58 2.80
CA LEU A 85 16.38 -8.66 3.23
C LEU A 85 16.50 -9.21 4.65
N LEU A 86 15.62 -8.80 5.57
CA LEU A 86 15.58 -9.35 6.93
C LEU A 86 15.28 -10.86 6.90
N ARG A 87 14.35 -11.28 6.04
CA ARG A 87 14.02 -12.69 5.82
C ARG A 87 15.21 -13.48 5.27
N LEU A 88 15.96 -12.92 4.32
CA LEU A 88 17.20 -13.50 3.79
C LEU A 88 18.31 -13.63 4.83
N MET A 89 18.35 -12.76 5.84
CA MET A 89 19.30 -12.85 6.97
C MET A 89 18.97 -14.00 7.95
N GLY A 90 17.93 -14.79 7.69
CA GLY A 90 17.55 -15.95 8.50
C GLY A 90 16.54 -15.63 9.61
N LEU A 91 15.98 -14.41 9.66
CA LEU A 91 14.86 -14.11 10.54
C LEU A 91 13.63 -14.87 10.08
N SER A 92 12.78 -15.30 11.03
CA SER A 92 11.51 -15.93 10.67
C SER A 92 10.57 -14.92 10.02
N LEU A 93 9.67 -15.40 9.16
CA LEU A 93 8.74 -14.56 8.41
C LEU A 93 7.85 -13.72 9.33
N VAL A 94 7.31 -14.34 10.38
CA VAL A 94 6.45 -13.67 11.36
C VAL A 94 7.20 -12.62 12.16
N PHE A 95 8.43 -12.91 12.62
CA PHE A 95 9.22 -11.92 13.34
C PHE A 95 9.63 -10.75 12.44
N THR A 96 9.98 -11.04 11.19
CA THR A 96 10.28 -10.04 10.16
C THR A 96 9.12 -9.08 9.96
N TYR A 97 7.90 -9.60 9.81
CA TYR A 97 6.69 -8.79 9.66
C TYR A 97 6.43 -7.90 10.89
N LYS A 98 6.53 -8.46 12.11
CA LYS A 98 6.38 -7.70 13.36
C LYS A 98 7.40 -6.57 13.50
N LEU A 99 8.66 -6.87 13.23
CA LEU A 99 9.74 -5.87 13.24
C LEU A 99 9.50 -4.78 12.19
N TYR A 100 9.01 -5.18 11.01
CA TYR A 100 8.68 -4.23 9.96
C TYR A 100 7.51 -3.29 10.34
N LEU A 101 6.46 -3.81 10.97
CA LEU A 101 5.36 -2.99 11.52
C LEU A 101 5.86 -1.97 12.56
N PHE A 102 6.80 -2.37 13.42
CA PHE A 102 7.47 -1.45 14.34
C PHE A 102 8.24 -0.36 13.60
N ILE A 103 9.07 -0.72 12.62
CA ILE A 103 9.83 0.24 11.81
C ILE A 103 8.89 1.23 11.11
N CYS A 104 7.82 0.73 10.48
CA CYS A 104 6.82 1.56 9.81
C CYS A 104 6.14 2.53 10.78
N SER A 105 5.77 2.06 11.97
CA SER A 105 5.12 2.88 13.00
C SER A 105 6.08 3.91 13.61
N PHE A 106 7.35 3.57 13.76
CA PHE A 106 8.37 4.52 14.22
C PHE A 106 8.63 5.63 13.19
N ILE A 107 8.76 5.27 11.91
CA ILE A 107 9.00 6.23 10.85
C ILE A 107 7.77 7.13 10.62
N SER A 108 6.54 6.59 10.68
CA SER A 108 5.32 7.39 10.51
C SER A 108 5.17 8.46 11.59
N VAL A 109 5.46 8.11 12.85
CA VAL A 109 5.47 9.04 13.99
C VAL A 109 6.53 10.13 13.81
N LEU A 110 7.75 9.76 13.38
CA LEU A 110 8.80 10.73 13.07
C LEU A 110 8.37 11.71 11.97
N CYS A 111 7.84 11.20 10.86
CA CYS A 111 7.33 12.01 9.76
C CYS A 111 6.24 12.98 10.23
N MET A 112 5.26 12.49 11.00
CA MET A 112 4.19 13.31 11.55
C MET A 112 4.71 14.39 12.48
N PHE A 113 5.61 14.04 13.41
CA PHE A 113 6.22 14.99 14.33
C PHE A 113 6.90 16.14 13.58
N TRP A 114 7.75 15.83 12.59
CA TRP A 114 8.50 16.86 11.87
C TRP A 114 7.62 17.71 10.95
N ALA A 115 6.63 17.11 10.29
CA ALA A 115 5.64 17.83 9.49
C ALA A 115 4.85 18.81 10.36
N SER A 116 4.29 18.32 11.47
CA SER A 116 3.53 19.13 12.42
C SER A 116 4.37 20.26 13.04
N LYS A 117 5.63 20.00 13.41
CA LYS A 117 6.55 21.02 13.91
C LYS A 117 6.75 22.19 12.95
N LYS A 118 6.72 21.94 11.65
CA LYS A 118 6.85 23.00 10.63
C LYS A 118 5.54 23.75 10.39
N ILE A 119 4.39 23.10 10.59
CA ILE A 119 3.07 23.65 10.31
C ILE A 119 2.49 24.38 11.53
N VAL A 120 2.42 23.71 12.69
CA VAL A 120 1.73 24.17 13.90
C VAL A 120 2.48 25.30 14.60
N LYS A 121 3.83 25.27 14.55
CA LYS A 121 4.75 26.27 15.12
C LYS A 121 4.62 26.50 16.63
N ASN A 122 4.20 25.49 17.39
CA ASN A 122 4.24 25.51 18.86
C ASN A 122 5.13 24.38 19.42
N THR A 123 5.36 24.38 20.74
CA THR A 123 6.30 23.43 21.37
C THR A 123 5.70 22.03 21.55
N TYR A 124 4.43 21.93 21.94
CA TYR A 124 3.79 20.66 22.34
C TYR A 124 2.93 20.02 21.26
N GLY A 125 2.44 20.80 20.30
CA GLY A 125 1.61 20.32 19.20
C GLY A 125 2.26 19.21 18.36
N PRO A 126 3.56 19.26 18.03
CA PRO A 126 4.20 18.18 17.29
C PRO A 126 4.14 16.83 18.00
N TYR A 127 4.38 16.83 19.32
CA TYR A 127 4.22 15.65 20.17
C TYR A 127 2.76 15.18 20.18
N LEU A 128 1.79 16.10 20.35
CA LEU A 128 0.39 15.69 20.40
C LEU A 128 -0.08 15.12 19.06
N SER A 129 0.24 15.78 17.94
CA SER A 129 -0.16 15.31 16.61
C SER A 129 0.43 13.94 16.30
N SER A 130 1.68 13.65 16.67
CA SER A 130 2.28 12.35 16.42
C SER A 130 1.70 11.25 17.32
N LEU A 131 1.33 11.58 18.56
CA LEU A 131 0.62 10.66 19.46
C LEU A 131 -0.78 10.33 18.92
N LEU A 132 -1.57 11.36 18.58
CA LEU A 132 -2.91 11.21 18.03
C LEU A 132 -2.88 10.44 16.70
N TYR A 133 -1.87 10.69 15.87
CA TYR A 133 -1.71 10.00 14.60
C TYR A 133 -1.38 8.51 14.75
N LEU A 134 -0.57 8.17 15.76
CA LEU A 134 -0.22 6.78 16.05
C LEU A 134 -1.39 6.00 16.64
N PHE A 135 -2.08 6.60 17.60
CA PHE A 135 -3.17 5.99 18.36
C PHE A 135 -4.57 6.34 17.82
N CYS A 136 -4.70 6.82 16.58
CA CYS A 136 -6.02 6.98 15.99
C CYS A 136 -6.63 5.59 15.75
N THR A 137 -7.92 5.44 16.01
CA THR A 137 -8.57 4.11 15.97
C THR A 137 -8.38 3.44 14.62
N TYR A 138 -8.54 4.19 13.52
CA TYR A 138 -8.31 3.69 12.16
C TYR A 138 -6.91 3.08 11.96
N ARG A 139 -5.86 3.68 12.53
CA ARG A 139 -4.48 3.16 12.45
C ARG A 139 -4.34 1.85 13.22
N ILE A 140 -4.93 1.75 14.40
CA ILE A 140 -4.93 0.51 15.19
C ILE A 140 -5.65 -0.59 14.41
N THR A 141 -6.79 -0.28 13.80
CA THR A 141 -7.54 -1.19 12.94
C THR A 141 -6.73 -1.64 11.72
N ASP A 142 -6.06 -0.73 11.01
CA ASP A 142 -5.23 -1.07 9.85
C ASP A 142 -4.09 -2.03 10.22
N VAL A 143 -3.47 -1.84 11.39
CA VAL A 143 -2.36 -2.69 11.83
C VAL A 143 -2.83 -4.06 12.33
N TYR A 144 -3.89 -4.09 13.15
CA TYR A 144 -4.22 -5.29 13.92
C TYR A 144 -5.46 -6.03 13.45
N VAL A 145 -6.50 -5.32 12.99
CA VAL A 145 -7.76 -5.95 12.53
C VAL A 145 -7.66 -6.30 11.05
N ARG A 146 -7.11 -5.39 10.25
CA ARG A 146 -6.99 -5.59 8.80
C ARG A 146 -5.64 -6.17 8.41
N GLY A 147 -4.56 -5.81 9.09
CA GLY A 147 -3.21 -6.12 8.58
C GLY A 147 -2.94 -5.47 7.22
N ALA A 148 -3.56 -4.32 6.94
CA ALA A 148 -3.47 -3.61 5.66
C ALA A 148 -2.13 -2.87 5.54
N LEU A 149 -1.05 -3.61 5.30
CA LEU A 149 0.32 -3.10 5.34
C LEU A 149 0.54 -1.92 4.38
N GLY A 150 -0.17 -1.88 3.25
CA GLY A 150 -0.18 -0.74 2.32
C GLY A 150 -0.56 0.57 2.97
N GLU A 151 -1.68 0.59 3.70
CA GLU A 151 -2.16 1.77 4.42
C GLU A 151 -1.24 2.09 5.61
N VAL A 152 -0.71 1.05 6.25
CA VAL A 152 0.29 1.20 7.32
C VAL A 152 1.54 1.94 6.83
N MET A 153 2.03 1.59 5.64
CA MET A 153 3.15 2.26 4.97
C MET A 153 2.76 3.64 4.41
N ALA A 154 1.54 3.81 3.88
CA ALA A 154 1.03 5.08 3.38
C ALA A 154 1.14 6.19 4.43
N MET A 155 0.87 5.85 5.69
CA MET A 155 1.00 6.77 6.82
C MET A 155 2.43 7.25 7.12
N ILE A 156 3.47 6.66 6.52
CA ILE A 156 4.83 7.22 6.54
C ILE A 156 4.92 8.48 5.67
N PHE A 157 4.29 8.43 4.49
CA PHE A 157 4.42 9.44 3.44
C PHE A 157 3.37 10.54 3.54
N ILE A 158 2.18 10.23 4.08
CA ILE A 158 1.10 11.20 4.24
C ILE A 158 1.55 12.49 4.98
N PRO A 159 2.30 12.44 6.10
CA PRO A 159 2.77 13.67 6.73
C PRO A 159 3.73 14.49 5.84
N LEU A 160 4.55 13.82 5.02
CA LEU A 160 5.43 14.48 4.05
C LEU A 160 4.61 15.15 2.94
N VAL A 161 3.53 14.51 2.49
CA VAL A 161 2.58 15.10 1.55
C VAL A 161 1.94 16.35 2.16
N ILE A 162 1.37 16.27 3.37
CA ILE A 162 0.73 17.41 4.05
C ILE A 162 1.72 18.57 4.21
N TYR A 163 2.96 18.28 4.63
CA TYR A 163 4.00 19.31 4.71
C TYR A 163 4.40 19.85 3.33
N GLY A 164 4.44 19.01 2.29
CA GLY A 164 4.66 19.43 0.90
C GLY A 164 3.57 20.38 0.40
N MET A 165 2.30 20.13 0.78
CA MET A 165 1.19 21.06 0.49
C MET A 165 1.42 22.40 1.18
N TYR A 166 1.73 22.40 2.48
CA TYR A 166 2.03 23.64 3.21
C TYR A 166 3.23 24.39 2.61
N ASN A 167 4.32 23.69 2.34
CA ASN A 167 5.57 24.26 1.84
C ASN A 167 5.43 24.83 0.43
N SER A 168 4.68 24.18 -0.45
CA SER A 168 4.47 24.68 -1.82
C SER A 168 3.64 25.97 -1.87
N ILE A 169 2.74 26.18 -0.91
CA ILE A 169 1.79 27.30 -0.92
C ILE A 169 2.19 28.46 0.01
N TYR A 170 2.70 28.17 1.21
CA TYR A 170 2.82 29.16 2.29
C TYR A 170 4.25 29.51 2.69
N GLU A 171 5.24 28.70 2.32
CA GLU A 171 6.65 29.00 2.59
C GLU A 171 7.23 29.91 1.52
N GLU A 172 8.14 30.81 1.89
CA GLU A 172 8.76 31.78 0.97
C GLU A 172 9.60 31.09 -0.11
N LYS A 173 10.30 30.01 0.28
CA LYS A 173 11.16 29.22 -0.61
C LYS A 173 10.58 27.80 -0.76
N PRO A 174 9.60 27.59 -1.66
CA PRO A 174 9.01 26.27 -1.90
C PRO A 174 10.05 25.27 -2.40
N LYS A 175 10.01 24.07 -1.82
CA LYS A 175 10.89 22.93 -2.11
C LYS A 175 10.05 21.79 -2.67
N CYS A 176 10.25 21.48 -3.95
CA CYS A 176 9.54 20.41 -4.64
C CYS A 176 9.76 19.02 -4.01
N MET A 177 10.90 18.78 -3.35
CA MET A 177 11.26 17.44 -2.85
C MET A 177 10.29 16.84 -1.83
N TYR A 178 9.58 17.65 -1.04
CA TYR A 178 8.58 17.11 -0.11
C TYR A 178 7.39 16.51 -0.86
N LEU A 179 6.95 17.17 -1.94
CA LEU A 179 5.91 16.64 -2.82
C LEU A 179 6.42 15.42 -3.60
N VAL A 180 7.65 15.46 -4.12
CA VAL A 180 8.24 14.33 -4.86
C VAL A 180 8.30 13.08 -3.98
N ILE A 181 8.91 13.18 -2.79
CA ILE A 181 9.05 12.03 -1.89
C ILE A 181 7.70 11.60 -1.33
N GLY A 182 6.86 12.55 -0.93
CA GLY A 182 5.54 12.27 -0.37
C GLY A 182 4.63 11.54 -1.35
N PHE A 183 4.39 12.10 -2.54
CA PHE A 183 3.48 11.49 -3.51
C PHE A 183 4.06 10.25 -4.18
N SER A 184 5.37 10.21 -4.47
CA SER A 184 5.98 9.00 -5.04
C SER A 184 5.96 7.85 -4.05
N GLY A 185 6.34 8.11 -2.79
CA GLY A 185 6.26 7.11 -1.73
C GLY A 185 4.83 6.62 -1.51
N LEU A 186 3.85 7.53 -1.52
CA LEU A 186 2.44 7.18 -1.35
C LEU A 186 1.90 6.30 -2.48
N LEU A 187 2.24 6.59 -3.74
CA LEU A 187 1.86 5.74 -4.87
C LEU A 187 2.48 4.35 -4.76
N LEU A 188 3.76 4.28 -4.40
CA LEU A 188 4.50 3.01 -4.31
C LEU A 188 4.03 2.10 -3.17
N VAL A 189 3.29 2.62 -2.18
CA VAL A 189 2.81 1.80 -1.06
C VAL A 189 1.30 1.59 -1.06
N HIS A 190 0.52 2.54 -1.61
CA HIS A 190 -0.93 2.42 -1.64
C HIS A 190 -1.58 3.38 -2.66
N ASN A 191 -1.95 2.84 -3.83
CA ASN A 191 -2.53 3.59 -4.96
C ASN A 191 -3.79 4.40 -4.56
N ILE A 192 -4.65 3.84 -3.70
CA ILE A 192 -5.89 4.50 -3.29
C ILE A 192 -5.60 5.71 -2.41
N SER A 193 -4.73 5.58 -1.41
CA SER A 193 -4.32 6.72 -0.58
C SER A 193 -3.65 7.80 -1.43
N PHE A 194 -2.88 7.42 -2.46
CA PHE A 194 -2.31 8.38 -3.40
C PHE A 194 -3.39 9.21 -4.11
N ILE A 195 -4.42 8.56 -4.66
CA ILE A 195 -5.53 9.27 -5.33
C ILE A 195 -6.25 10.18 -4.35
N LEU A 196 -6.58 9.70 -3.15
CA LEU A 196 -7.26 10.50 -2.12
C LEU A 196 -6.45 11.75 -1.75
N PHE A 197 -5.13 11.64 -1.59
CA PHE A 197 -4.29 12.80 -1.29
C PHE A 197 -4.03 13.70 -2.50
N CYS A 198 -4.14 13.20 -3.73
CA CYS A 198 -4.19 14.05 -4.94
C CYS A 198 -5.45 14.91 -4.92
N ILE A 199 -6.61 14.35 -4.57
CA ILE A 199 -7.87 15.09 -4.42
C ILE A 199 -7.75 16.16 -3.32
N VAL A 200 -7.24 15.78 -2.13
CA VAL A 200 -6.99 16.72 -1.03
C VAL A 200 -6.07 17.86 -1.47
N TYR A 201 -4.99 17.55 -2.19
CA TYR A 201 -4.09 18.60 -2.68
C TYR A 201 -4.77 19.48 -3.73
N GLY A 202 -5.56 18.90 -4.64
CA GLY A 202 -6.40 19.65 -5.58
C GLY A 202 -7.31 20.66 -4.88
N ILE A 203 -8.00 20.26 -3.81
CA ILE A 203 -8.82 21.16 -2.99
C ILE A 203 -7.97 22.29 -2.40
N VAL A 204 -6.80 21.97 -1.84
CA VAL A 204 -5.87 22.99 -1.30
C VAL A 204 -5.42 23.98 -2.39
N LEU A 205 -5.13 23.50 -3.61
CA LEU A 205 -4.75 24.32 -4.75
C LEU A 205 -5.89 25.24 -5.20
N ILE A 206 -7.12 24.71 -5.30
CA ILE A 206 -8.32 25.48 -5.68
C ILE A 206 -8.58 26.60 -4.66
N ILE A 207 -8.56 26.30 -3.36
CA ILE A 207 -8.77 27.30 -2.29
C ILE A 207 -7.68 28.39 -2.31
N ASN A 208 -6.47 28.06 -2.77
CA ASN A 208 -5.33 28.98 -2.84
C ASN A 208 -5.01 29.44 -4.28
N PHE A 209 -5.94 29.29 -5.22
CA PHE A 209 -5.73 29.57 -6.63
C PHE A 209 -5.25 31.00 -6.91
N LYS A 210 -5.82 31.98 -6.20
CA LYS A 210 -5.40 33.40 -6.30
C LYS A 210 -3.93 33.61 -5.90
N THR A 211 -3.43 32.84 -4.93
CA THR A 211 -2.02 32.90 -4.51
C THR A 211 -1.12 32.29 -5.58
N LEU A 212 -1.55 31.19 -6.20
CA LEU A 212 -0.79 30.47 -7.21
C LEU A 212 -0.61 31.28 -8.50
N ILE A 213 -1.67 31.89 -9.01
CA ILE A 213 -1.59 32.68 -10.26
C ILE A 213 -0.65 33.89 -10.12
N LYS A 214 -0.58 34.50 -8.94
CA LYS A 214 0.31 35.63 -8.68
C LYS A 214 1.79 35.24 -8.62
N ASP A 215 2.09 33.97 -8.37
CA ASP A 215 3.46 33.47 -8.15
C ASP A 215 3.76 32.30 -9.09
N LYS A 216 4.17 32.63 -10.33
CA LYS A 216 4.55 31.65 -11.36
C LYS A 216 5.67 30.71 -10.90
N TYR A 217 6.52 31.14 -9.95
CA TYR A 217 7.59 30.31 -9.41
C TYR A 217 7.03 29.14 -8.59
N ARG A 218 5.94 29.33 -7.83
CA ARG A 218 5.26 28.23 -7.14
C ARG A 218 4.70 27.20 -8.09
N ILE A 219 4.01 27.66 -9.15
CA ILE A 219 3.48 26.78 -10.20
C ILE A 219 4.61 25.96 -10.81
N ALA A 220 5.72 26.60 -11.20
CA ALA A 220 6.88 25.91 -11.74
C ALA A 220 7.45 24.85 -10.77
N LYS A 221 7.45 25.10 -9.46
CA LYS A 221 7.89 24.09 -8.47
C LYS A 221 6.93 22.92 -8.34
N ILE A 222 5.62 23.16 -8.43
CA ILE A 222 4.61 22.10 -8.39
C ILE A 222 4.71 21.25 -9.66
N CYS A 223 4.77 21.87 -10.84
CA CYS A 223 4.98 21.17 -12.12
C CYS A 223 6.30 20.39 -12.12
N LYS A 224 7.38 20.98 -11.59
CA LYS A 224 8.66 20.27 -11.42
C LYS A 224 8.52 19.06 -10.49
N ALA A 225 7.79 19.18 -9.39
CA ALA A 225 7.54 18.05 -8.50
C ALA A 225 6.80 16.93 -9.23
N MET A 226 5.74 17.26 -9.97
CA MET A 226 4.96 16.31 -10.76
C MET A 226 5.81 15.57 -11.79
N LEU A 227 6.60 16.29 -12.60
CA LEU A 227 7.47 15.69 -13.62
C LEU A 227 8.54 14.78 -13.00
N LEU A 228 9.14 15.18 -11.88
CA LEU A 228 10.12 14.36 -11.18
C LEU A 228 9.49 13.11 -10.56
N SER A 229 8.28 13.21 -10.01
CA SER A 229 7.54 12.04 -9.53
C SER A 229 7.20 11.09 -10.67
N LEU A 230 6.69 11.57 -11.81
CA LEU A 230 6.37 10.73 -12.97
C LEU A 230 7.61 10.01 -13.51
N GLY A 231 8.75 10.69 -13.63
CA GLY A 231 10.01 10.06 -14.03
C GLY A 231 10.49 9.01 -13.01
N LEU A 232 10.42 9.34 -11.71
CA LEU A 232 10.81 8.43 -10.63
C LEU A 232 9.92 7.19 -10.54
N LEU A 233 8.65 7.32 -10.89
CA LEU A 233 7.63 6.26 -10.81
C LEU A 233 7.45 5.51 -12.13
N ALA A 234 8.15 5.89 -13.20
CA ALA A 234 7.98 5.29 -14.52
C ALA A 234 8.13 3.76 -14.48
N PHE A 235 9.10 3.23 -13.73
CA PHE A 235 9.34 1.80 -13.56
C PHE A 235 8.12 1.00 -13.05
N PHE A 236 7.20 1.65 -12.34
CA PHE A 236 6.00 1.02 -11.80
C PHE A 236 4.76 1.39 -12.61
N LEU A 237 4.59 2.68 -12.92
CA LEU A 237 3.42 3.19 -13.65
C LEU A 237 3.32 2.65 -15.08
N LEU A 238 4.42 2.62 -15.84
CA LEU A 238 4.36 2.20 -17.23
C LEU A 238 4.03 0.70 -17.38
N PRO A 239 4.65 -0.22 -16.62
CA PRO A 239 4.23 -1.62 -16.61
C PRO A 239 2.78 -1.82 -16.17
N MET A 240 2.36 -1.15 -15.09
CA MET A 240 0.97 -1.24 -14.60
C MET A 240 -0.02 -0.82 -15.69
N PHE A 241 0.19 0.32 -16.35
CA PHE A 241 -0.67 0.78 -17.44
C PHE A 241 -0.63 -0.13 -18.67
N GLU A 242 0.51 -0.75 -18.96
CA GLU A 242 0.60 -1.72 -20.04
C GLU A 242 -0.29 -2.94 -19.76
N GLN A 243 -0.24 -3.50 -18.54
CA GLN A 243 -1.09 -4.62 -18.18
C GLN A 243 -2.57 -4.21 -18.24
N LEU A 244 -2.95 -3.14 -17.54
CA LEU A 244 -4.34 -2.66 -17.49
C LEU A 244 -4.94 -2.32 -18.86
N ARG A 245 -4.11 -2.00 -19.87
CA ARG A 245 -4.55 -1.79 -21.26
C ARG A 245 -4.66 -3.09 -22.05
N GLY A 246 -3.85 -4.10 -21.70
CA GLY A 246 -3.74 -5.37 -22.41
C GLY A 246 -4.69 -6.46 -21.92
N GLY A 247 -5.26 -6.34 -20.72
CA GLY A 247 -6.14 -7.34 -20.12
C GLY A 247 -7.21 -6.75 -19.21
N ASN A 248 -8.22 -7.56 -18.90
CA ASN A 248 -9.25 -7.24 -17.91
C ASN A 248 -8.97 -8.03 -16.65
N TYR A 249 -8.53 -7.34 -15.61
CA TYR A 249 -8.20 -7.95 -14.33
C TYR A 249 -9.28 -7.63 -13.29
N ALA A 250 -9.52 -8.58 -12.39
CA ALA A 250 -10.31 -8.42 -11.20
C ALA A 250 -9.71 -7.26 -10.42
N VAL A 251 -10.42 -6.13 -10.38
CA VAL A 251 -10.04 -4.99 -9.55
C VAL A 251 -11.32 -4.61 -8.86
N ASN A 252 -11.37 -4.81 -7.54
CA ASN A 252 -12.58 -4.57 -6.74
C ASN A 252 -13.73 -5.56 -7.04
N GLU A 253 -13.48 -6.78 -7.50
CA GLU A 253 -14.54 -7.71 -7.89
C GLU A 253 -15.50 -8.03 -6.73
N PHE A 254 -14.97 -8.20 -5.51
CA PHE A 254 -15.75 -8.34 -4.28
C PHE A 254 -16.74 -7.19 -4.01
N VAL A 255 -16.54 -6.01 -4.60
CA VAL A 255 -17.33 -4.80 -4.34
C VAL A 255 -18.11 -4.36 -5.58
N LYS A 256 -17.84 -4.94 -6.76
CA LYS A 256 -18.34 -4.49 -8.06
C LYS A 256 -19.87 -4.46 -8.16
N ASP A 257 -20.53 -5.45 -7.57
CA ASP A 257 -22.00 -5.55 -7.51
C ASP A 257 -22.59 -5.13 -6.16
N SER A 258 -21.74 -4.75 -5.21
CA SER A 258 -22.17 -4.34 -3.87
C SER A 258 -22.56 -2.86 -3.83
N ASN A 259 -23.62 -2.54 -3.08
CA ASN A 259 -23.97 -1.15 -2.82
C ASN A 259 -22.98 -0.58 -1.80
N ILE A 260 -22.12 0.35 -2.23
CA ILE A 260 -21.10 1.01 -1.36
C ILE A 260 -21.70 1.61 -0.09
N SER A 261 -22.98 1.99 -0.12
CA SER A 261 -23.73 2.48 1.06
C SER A 261 -23.76 1.47 2.21
N ASN A 262 -23.60 0.18 1.92
CA ASN A 262 -23.53 -0.88 2.90
C ASN A 262 -22.27 -0.81 3.77
N TYR A 263 -21.24 -0.11 3.32
CA TYR A 263 -19.94 0.00 4.00
C TYR A 263 -19.73 1.38 4.66
N THR A 264 -20.80 2.14 4.88
CA THR A 264 -20.72 3.43 5.60
C THR A 264 -20.64 3.23 7.11
N LEU A 265 -20.41 4.31 7.83
CA LEU A 265 -20.47 4.34 9.30
C LEU A 265 -21.75 5.01 9.79
N TYR A 266 -22.28 4.52 10.90
CA TYR A 266 -23.29 5.25 11.66
C TYR A 266 -22.64 6.30 12.56
N PHE A 267 -23.38 7.36 12.89
CA PHE A 267 -22.86 8.47 13.68
C PHE A 267 -22.35 8.02 15.06
N GLU A 268 -23.02 7.06 15.71
CA GLU A 268 -22.57 6.51 16.99
C GLU A 268 -21.19 5.83 16.90
N GLN A 269 -20.84 5.29 15.73
CA GLN A 269 -19.54 4.64 15.54
C GLN A 269 -18.39 5.63 15.59
N LEU A 270 -18.62 6.96 15.50
CA LEU A 270 -17.58 7.98 15.70
C LEU A 270 -17.13 8.10 17.16
N PHE A 271 -17.91 7.58 18.11
CA PHE A 271 -17.62 7.59 19.54
C PHE A 271 -17.15 6.22 20.07
N THR A 272 -17.18 5.18 19.24
CA THR A 272 -16.74 3.84 19.62
C THR A 272 -15.25 3.83 19.96
N ILE A 273 -14.94 3.54 21.21
CA ILE A 273 -13.56 3.39 21.70
C ILE A 273 -13.14 1.92 21.71
N ARG A 274 -14.05 0.96 21.90
CA ARG A 274 -13.75 -0.47 21.84
C ARG A 274 -13.28 -0.85 20.43
N LEU A 275 -12.15 -1.55 20.33
CA LEU A 275 -11.66 -2.10 19.07
C LEU A 275 -12.46 -3.38 18.74
N ASN A 276 -13.13 -3.39 17.59
CA ASN A 276 -13.88 -4.56 17.13
C ASN A 276 -13.19 -5.25 15.95
N PHE A 277 -12.87 -6.54 16.12
CA PHE A 277 -12.33 -7.44 15.08
C PHE A 277 -13.46 -7.96 14.18
N GLY A 278 -14.16 -7.00 13.57
CA GLY A 278 -15.34 -7.24 12.77
C GLY A 278 -15.09 -7.23 11.27
N LEU A 279 -16.16 -7.44 10.52
CA LEU A 279 -16.17 -7.37 9.07
C LEU A 279 -16.65 -6.02 8.55
N ALA A 280 -16.43 -5.83 7.26
CA ALA A 280 -16.87 -4.71 6.48
C ALA A 280 -18.34 -4.91 6.07
N GLY A 281 -19.26 -4.05 6.54
CA GLY A 281 -20.64 -3.99 6.00
C GLY A 281 -21.76 -4.12 7.04
N HIS A 282 -22.92 -3.53 6.73
CA HIS A 282 -24.08 -3.50 7.65
C HIS A 282 -24.77 -4.86 7.79
N GLU A 283 -24.66 -5.73 6.80
CA GLU A 283 -25.26 -7.06 6.72
C GLU A 283 -24.81 -8.00 7.83
N PHE A 284 -23.60 -7.81 8.37
CA PHE A 284 -23.07 -8.64 9.44
C PHE A 284 -23.67 -8.32 10.82
N GLY A 285 -24.42 -7.22 10.94
CA GLY A 285 -25.02 -6.79 12.20
C GLY A 285 -24.07 -6.03 13.12
N ARG A 286 -24.66 -5.26 14.05
CA ARG A 286 -23.95 -4.24 14.86
C ARG A 286 -22.77 -4.78 15.67
N GLU A 287 -22.86 -6.01 16.16
CA GLU A 287 -21.81 -6.64 16.96
C GLU A 287 -20.55 -6.99 16.14
N TYR A 288 -20.69 -7.14 14.83
CA TYR A 288 -19.61 -7.52 13.92
C TYR A 288 -19.08 -6.36 13.07
N TRP A 289 -19.53 -5.11 13.30
CA TRP A 289 -19.01 -3.98 12.56
C TRP A 289 -17.59 -3.63 12.99
N MET A 290 -16.68 -3.65 12.02
CA MET A 290 -15.30 -3.22 12.21
C MET A 290 -15.23 -1.76 12.68
N THR A 291 -14.36 -1.48 13.67
CA THR A 291 -14.17 -0.10 14.15
C THR A 291 -13.21 0.65 13.23
N THR A 292 -13.68 1.64 12.47
CA THR A 292 -12.84 2.39 11.51
C THR A 292 -12.86 3.92 11.72
N ASN A 293 -13.28 4.40 12.89
CA ASN A 293 -13.36 5.84 13.17
C ASN A 293 -11.99 6.52 13.40
N THR A 294 -11.99 7.84 13.60
CA THR A 294 -10.78 8.61 13.93
C THR A 294 -10.36 8.50 15.40
N GLY A 295 -11.29 8.18 16.30
CA GLY A 295 -11.16 8.30 17.73
C GLY A 295 -11.70 9.65 18.23
N PRO A 296 -12.51 9.67 19.31
CA PRO A 296 -13.24 10.87 19.73
C PRO A 296 -12.35 12.06 20.06
N VAL A 297 -11.18 11.82 20.64
CA VAL A 297 -10.22 12.89 20.99
C VAL A 297 -9.81 13.72 19.77
N ILE A 298 -9.59 13.09 18.62
CA ILE A 298 -9.08 13.77 17.42
C ILE A 298 -10.12 14.74 16.86
N TRP A 299 -11.34 14.25 16.61
CA TRP A 299 -12.35 15.10 15.97
C TRP A 299 -12.91 16.14 16.94
N ILE A 300 -13.07 15.83 18.25
CA ILE A 300 -13.53 16.79 19.26
C ILE A 300 -12.55 17.97 19.36
N LEU A 301 -11.25 17.70 19.49
CA LEU A 301 -10.23 18.77 19.57
C LEU A 301 -10.14 19.57 18.26
N SER A 302 -10.38 18.92 17.12
CA SER A 302 -10.37 19.60 15.82
C SER A 302 -11.57 20.52 15.63
N VAL A 303 -12.76 20.06 16.02
CA VAL A 303 -13.99 20.86 16.04
C VAL A 303 -13.83 22.02 17.01
N PHE A 304 -13.31 21.78 18.21
CA PHE A 304 -12.98 22.83 19.19
C PHE A 304 -12.07 23.90 18.56
N TYR A 305 -10.96 23.51 17.91
CA TYR A 305 -10.08 24.45 17.21
C TYR A 305 -10.83 25.32 16.20
N LEU A 306 -11.67 24.72 15.33
CA LEU A 306 -12.38 25.46 14.30
C LEU A 306 -13.36 26.49 14.87
N PHE A 307 -13.95 26.23 16.04
CA PHE A 307 -14.85 27.15 16.74
C PHE A 307 -14.11 28.27 17.49
N VAL A 308 -12.96 27.96 18.12
CA VAL A 308 -12.27 28.94 18.99
C VAL A 308 -11.19 29.75 18.29
N ARG A 309 -10.76 29.34 17.09
CA ARG A 309 -9.71 30.06 16.36
C ARG A 309 -10.14 31.50 16.07
N LYS A 310 -9.24 32.45 16.35
CA LYS A 310 -9.46 33.88 16.07
C LYS A 310 -8.37 34.51 15.19
N ASP A 311 -7.23 33.86 15.07
CA ASP A 311 -6.09 34.38 14.33
C ASP A 311 -6.20 34.11 12.81
N LYS A 312 -5.70 35.05 12.01
CA LYS A 312 -5.73 35.01 10.55
C LYS A 312 -4.34 34.74 9.95
N THR A 313 -3.50 33.99 10.66
CA THR A 313 -2.16 33.63 10.19
C THR A 313 -2.24 32.70 8.98
N LYS A 314 -1.16 32.64 8.19
CA LYS A 314 -1.10 31.72 7.04
C LYS A 314 -1.15 30.26 7.50
N GLU A 315 -0.58 29.97 8.66
CA GLU A 315 -0.61 28.69 9.35
C GLU A 315 -2.03 28.32 9.76
N SER A 316 -2.75 29.20 10.45
CA SER A 316 -4.13 28.91 10.87
C SER A 316 -5.08 28.78 9.69
N ARG A 317 -4.88 29.54 8.62
CA ARG A 317 -5.62 29.36 7.37
C ARG A 317 -5.42 27.96 6.81
N PHE A 318 -4.17 27.50 6.68
CA PHE A 318 -3.88 26.15 6.18
C PHE A 318 -4.46 25.07 7.09
N ILE A 319 -4.25 25.16 8.41
CA ILE A 319 -4.78 24.20 9.39
C ILE A 319 -6.31 24.18 9.36
N SER A 320 -6.96 25.30 9.12
CA SER A 320 -8.43 25.34 8.97
C SER A 320 -8.91 24.63 7.72
N ILE A 321 -8.19 24.78 6.59
CA ILE A 321 -8.47 23.99 5.37
C ILE A 321 -8.35 22.50 5.69
N LEU A 322 -7.29 22.08 6.40
CA LEU A 322 -7.15 20.69 6.83
C LEU A 322 -8.31 20.24 7.73
N GLY A 323 -8.77 21.11 8.63
CA GLY A 323 -9.92 20.85 9.50
C GLY A 323 -11.21 20.63 8.73
N PHE A 324 -11.55 21.52 7.79
CA PHE A 324 -12.75 21.38 6.96
C PHE A 324 -12.68 20.15 6.05
N VAL A 325 -11.53 19.90 5.41
CA VAL A 325 -11.36 18.72 4.54
C VAL A 325 -11.38 17.43 5.37
N GLY A 326 -10.76 17.42 6.56
CA GLY A 326 -10.75 16.26 7.44
C GLY A 326 -12.12 15.93 8.02
N ILE A 327 -12.86 16.93 8.51
CA ILE A 327 -14.25 16.75 8.97
C ILE A 327 -15.16 16.36 7.81
N GLY A 328 -14.99 16.99 6.64
CA GLY A 328 -15.69 16.60 5.43
C GLY A 328 -15.46 15.13 5.11
N SER A 329 -14.21 14.68 5.05
CA SER A 329 -13.85 13.28 4.79
C SER A 329 -14.52 12.33 5.79
N MET A 330 -14.56 12.69 7.08
CA MET A 330 -15.24 11.93 8.13
C MET A 330 -16.77 11.87 7.91
N ILE A 331 -17.40 12.99 7.55
CA ILE A 331 -18.83 13.07 7.25
C ILE A 331 -19.15 12.25 5.99
N PHE A 332 -18.28 12.27 4.98
CA PHE A 332 -18.42 11.49 3.76
C PHE A 332 -18.46 9.97 4.05
N CYS A 333 -17.84 9.50 5.13
CA CYS A 333 -17.95 8.09 5.54
C CYS A 333 -19.31 7.70 6.13
N LEU A 334 -20.16 8.66 6.52
CA LEU A 334 -21.37 8.38 7.28
C LEU A 334 -22.52 7.91 6.38
N ASN A 335 -23.43 7.13 6.96
CA ASN A 335 -24.63 6.60 6.30
C ASN A 335 -25.64 7.69 5.87
N ILE A 336 -25.48 8.92 6.37
CA ILE A 336 -26.24 10.09 5.91
C ILE A 336 -25.87 10.52 4.48
N MET A 337 -24.74 10.03 3.96
CA MET A 337 -24.28 10.35 2.61
C MET A 337 -24.91 9.42 1.59
N PRO A 338 -25.43 9.95 0.47
CA PRO A 338 -26.23 9.17 -0.45
C PRO A 338 -25.31 8.45 -1.47
N TRP A 339 -24.49 7.52 -0.98
CA TRP A 339 -23.46 6.80 -1.74
C TRP A 339 -23.99 6.02 -2.95
N SER A 340 -25.27 5.63 -2.92
CA SER A 340 -25.95 5.00 -4.05
C SER A 340 -25.91 5.86 -5.33
N PHE A 341 -26.01 7.19 -5.24
CA PHE A 341 -25.90 8.08 -6.41
C PHE A 341 -24.46 8.23 -6.92
N PHE A 342 -23.49 7.94 -6.07
CA PHE A 342 -22.06 8.14 -6.31
C PHE A 342 -21.32 6.87 -6.74
N ASN A 343 -22.03 5.74 -6.79
CA ASN A 343 -21.44 4.41 -7.00
C ASN A 343 -20.54 4.36 -8.24
N ASN A 344 -21.00 4.91 -9.38
CA ASN A 344 -20.26 4.87 -10.65
C ASN A 344 -19.00 5.74 -10.64
N PHE A 345 -18.95 6.80 -9.83
CA PHE A 345 -17.80 7.72 -9.78
C PHE A 345 -16.76 7.33 -8.75
N PHE A 346 -17.19 6.71 -7.64
CA PHE A 346 -16.35 6.45 -6.47
C PHE A 346 -16.18 4.96 -6.15
N SER A 347 -16.59 4.05 -7.04
CA SER A 347 -16.36 2.61 -6.90
C SER A 347 -14.90 2.23 -6.68
N PHE A 348 -13.96 3.02 -7.20
CA PHE A 348 -12.53 2.81 -6.96
C PHE A 348 -12.13 2.94 -5.48
N ILE A 349 -12.92 3.63 -4.64
CA ILE A 349 -12.65 3.74 -3.21
C ILE A 349 -12.93 2.39 -2.51
N GLN A 350 -13.77 1.53 -3.09
CA GLN A 350 -14.36 0.30 -2.52
C GLN A 350 -15.17 0.56 -1.24
N PHE A 351 -14.55 1.14 -0.21
CA PHE A 351 -15.14 1.32 1.12
C PHE A 351 -15.08 2.79 1.58
N PRO A 352 -16.22 3.45 1.90
CA PRO A 352 -16.24 4.86 2.31
C PRO A 352 -15.33 5.17 3.50
N TRP A 353 -15.19 4.23 4.46
CA TRP A 353 -14.28 4.42 5.59
C TRP A 353 -12.81 4.57 5.21
N ARG A 354 -12.39 4.30 3.97
CA ARG A 354 -11.02 4.64 3.51
C ARG A 354 -10.77 6.15 3.51
N LEU A 355 -11.80 6.98 3.52
CA LEU A 355 -11.64 8.43 3.77
C LEU A 355 -11.20 8.74 5.21
N MET A 356 -11.28 7.78 6.14
CA MET A 356 -10.78 7.95 7.51
C MET A 356 -9.26 8.06 7.57
N ILE A 357 -8.52 7.50 6.61
CA ILE A 357 -7.07 7.75 6.52
C ILE A 357 -6.78 9.24 6.31
N VAL A 358 -7.60 9.92 5.50
CA VAL A 358 -7.51 11.37 5.27
C VAL A 358 -7.92 12.10 6.54
N ALA A 359 -9.08 11.77 7.10
CA ALA A 359 -9.59 12.41 8.32
C ALA A 359 -8.59 12.31 9.48
N CYS A 360 -8.10 11.12 9.82
CA CYS A 360 -7.13 10.90 10.90
C CYS A 360 -5.86 11.73 10.70
N SER A 361 -5.31 11.71 9.49
CA SER A 361 -4.05 12.38 9.18
C SER A 361 -4.15 13.90 9.27
N LEU A 362 -5.21 14.47 8.70
CA LEU A 362 -5.41 15.92 8.69
C LEU A 362 -5.82 16.42 10.08
N LEU A 363 -6.80 15.76 10.71
CA LEU A 363 -7.35 16.19 11.99
C LEU A 363 -6.36 16.01 13.15
N SER A 364 -5.38 15.09 13.07
CA SER A 364 -4.31 15.00 14.08
C SER A 364 -3.49 16.30 14.19
N ILE A 365 -3.23 16.98 13.07
CA ILE A 365 -2.52 18.27 13.05
C ILE A 365 -3.44 19.40 13.56
N VAL A 366 -4.72 19.35 13.21
CA VAL A 366 -5.74 20.34 13.62
C VAL A 366 -5.98 20.27 15.13
N ALA A 367 -6.19 19.07 15.66
CA ALA A 367 -6.32 18.79 17.09
C ALA A 367 -5.10 19.29 17.88
N ALA A 368 -3.88 19.12 17.34
CA ALA A 368 -2.66 19.63 17.96
C ALA A 368 -2.57 21.16 18.00
N LYS A 369 -3.15 21.86 17.01
CA LYS A 369 -3.21 23.33 17.02
C LYS A 369 -4.19 23.87 18.05
N SER A 370 -5.19 23.08 18.45
CA SER A 370 -6.17 23.46 19.46
C SER A 370 -5.54 23.83 20.81
N ILE A 371 -4.35 23.28 21.11
CA ILE A 371 -3.58 23.57 22.33
C ILE A 371 -3.31 25.07 22.53
N ASP A 372 -3.11 25.82 21.44
CA ASP A 372 -2.76 27.24 21.51
C ASP A 372 -3.88 28.11 22.10
N TYR A 373 -5.10 27.57 22.18
CA TYR A 373 -6.29 28.28 22.68
C TYR A 373 -6.71 27.85 24.09
N PHE A 374 -5.96 26.95 24.74
CA PHE A 374 -6.20 26.64 26.15
C PHE A 374 -5.67 27.75 27.07
N PRO A 375 -6.31 28.00 28.23
CA PRO A 375 -5.85 29.03 29.17
C PRO A 375 -4.39 28.79 29.59
N GLN A 376 -3.53 29.81 29.42
CA GLN A 376 -2.08 29.68 29.63
C GLN A 376 -1.72 29.09 31.01
N LYS A 377 -2.43 29.51 32.07
CA LYS A 377 -2.22 29.04 33.45
C LYS A 377 -2.47 27.53 33.63
N LYS A 378 -3.35 26.92 32.83
CA LYS A 378 -3.72 25.49 32.91
C LYS A 378 -3.24 24.66 31.70
N SER A 379 -2.67 25.31 30.68
CA SER A 379 -2.30 24.70 29.40
C SER A 379 -1.44 23.43 29.54
N LYS A 380 -0.38 23.46 30.37
CA LYS A 380 0.48 22.29 30.60
C LYS A 380 -0.26 21.09 31.18
N LEU A 381 -1.11 21.32 32.19
CA LEU A 381 -1.89 20.26 32.82
C LEU A 381 -2.91 19.66 31.83
N ILE A 382 -3.61 20.52 31.08
CA ILE A 382 -4.57 20.09 30.04
C ILE A 382 -3.87 19.24 28.98
N ILE A 383 -2.69 19.67 28.52
CA ILE A 383 -1.89 18.90 27.56
C ILE A 383 -1.53 17.52 28.15
N ILE A 384 -1.03 17.46 29.39
CA ILE A 384 -0.69 16.18 30.04
C ILE A 384 -1.91 15.27 30.12
N ILE A 385 -3.07 15.81 30.50
CA ILE A 385 -4.33 15.05 30.56
C ILE A 385 -4.71 14.52 29.18
N ILE A 386 -4.65 15.34 28.12
CA ILE A 386 -4.96 14.88 26.75
C ILE A 386 -3.99 13.77 26.30
N PHE A 387 -2.69 13.89 26.61
CA PHE A 387 -1.71 12.86 26.32
C PHE A 387 -2.02 11.56 27.05
N LEU A 388 -2.33 11.64 28.35
CA LEU A 388 -2.67 10.48 29.17
C LEU A 388 -3.94 9.82 28.66
N ILE A 389 -5.02 10.57 28.41
CA ILE A 389 -6.28 10.06 27.87
C ILE A 389 -6.05 9.36 26.53
N THR A 390 -5.31 9.98 25.60
CA THR A 390 -5.01 9.38 24.29
C THR A 390 -4.25 8.07 24.44
N THR A 391 -3.25 8.04 25.32
CA THR A 391 -2.43 6.86 25.55
C THR A 391 -3.24 5.74 26.21
N LEU A 392 -4.07 6.06 27.21
CA LEU A 392 -4.94 5.09 27.90
C LEU A 392 -6.01 4.52 26.96
N ILE A 393 -6.64 5.35 26.12
CA ILE A 393 -7.57 4.89 25.07
C ILE A 393 -6.85 3.94 24.11
N GLY A 394 -5.63 4.30 23.68
CA GLY A 394 -4.82 3.44 22.83
C GLY A 394 -4.50 2.09 23.49
N ILE A 395 -4.03 2.09 24.74
CA ILE A 395 -3.75 0.85 25.50
C ILE A 395 -5.01 0.00 25.67
N TYR A 396 -6.16 0.62 25.95
CA TYR A 396 -7.44 -0.08 26.03
C TYR A 396 -7.84 -0.71 24.69
N GLN A 397 -7.60 -0.05 23.56
CA GLN A 397 -7.83 -0.67 22.25
C GLN A 397 -6.87 -1.83 21.97
N LEU A 398 -5.61 -1.68 22.35
CA LEU A 398 -4.59 -2.72 22.18
C LEU A 398 -4.82 -3.93 23.09
N SER A 399 -5.53 -3.81 24.22
CA SER A 399 -5.84 -4.97 25.06
C SER A 399 -6.71 -6.00 24.33
N PHE A 400 -7.67 -5.53 23.51
CA PHE A 400 -8.49 -6.42 22.66
C PHE A 400 -7.67 -7.16 21.59
N VAL A 401 -6.52 -6.61 21.18
CA VAL A 401 -5.58 -7.30 20.28
C VAL A 401 -4.93 -8.46 21.02
N CYS A 402 -4.53 -8.26 22.28
CA CYS A 402 -3.93 -9.30 23.10
C CYS A 402 -4.89 -10.44 23.46
N GLU A 403 -6.19 -10.17 23.45
CA GLU A 403 -7.24 -11.17 23.69
C GLU A 403 -7.54 -12.03 22.45
N GLN A 404 -6.98 -11.72 21.28
CA GLN A 404 -7.23 -12.50 20.07
C GLN A 404 -6.49 -13.84 20.09
N ASP A 405 -7.24 -14.92 19.84
CA ASP A 405 -6.67 -16.24 19.59
C ASP A 405 -5.93 -16.30 18.25
N THR A 406 -4.75 -16.92 18.23
CA THR A 406 -3.91 -17.04 17.03
C THR A 406 -3.38 -18.45 16.85
N LYS A 407 -3.26 -18.90 15.60
CA LYS A 407 -2.59 -20.16 15.23
C LYS A 407 -1.19 -19.95 14.64
N ILE A 408 -0.81 -18.72 14.30
CA ILE A 408 0.48 -18.37 13.71
C ILE A 408 1.44 -17.87 14.78
N PHE A 409 2.56 -18.57 14.92
CA PHE A 409 3.62 -18.29 15.89
C PHE A 409 4.88 -17.80 15.17
N ASN A 410 5.82 -17.24 15.92
CA ASN A 410 7.07 -16.74 15.34
C ASN A 410 7.85 -17.79 14.52
N ASN A 411 7.69 -19.09 14.80
CA ASN A 411 8.37 -20.19 14.12
C ASN A 411 7.47 -20.96 13.12
N THR A 412 6.26 -20.49 12.84
CA THR A 412 5.41 -21.12 11.82
C THR A 412 6.06 -20.99 10.44
N GLU A 413 6.19 -22.12 9.74
CA GLU A 413 6.76 -22.18 8.39
C GLU A 413 5.82 -21.57 7.35
N TYR A 414 6.37 -21.09 6.24
CA TYR A 414 5.58 -20.43 5.21
C TYR A 414 4.53 -21.36 4.59
N ASP A 415 4.87 -22.62 4.35
CA ASP A 415 3.96 -23.59 3.72
C ASP A 415 2.64 -23.74 4.50
N LEU A 416 2.70 -23.67 5.84
CA LEU A 416 1.51 -23.64 6.70
C LEU A 416 0.77 -22.30 6.64
N ILE A 417 1.50 -21.19 6.51
CA ILE A 417 0.91 -19.84 6.40
C ILE A 417 0.16 -19.67 5.07
N SER A 418 0.70 -20.23 3.98
CA SER A 418 0.10 -20.20 2.64
C SER A 418 -0.98 -21.26 2.43
N ASP A 419 -1.16 -22.19 3.37
CA ASP A 419 -2.24 -23.17 3.34
C ASP A 419 -3.53 -22.54 3.91
N ASP A 420 -4.52 -22.34 3.04
CA ASP A 420 -5.84 -21.81 3.40
C ASP A 420 -6.54 -22.64 4.50
N SER A 421 -6.30 -23.96 4.54
CA SER A 421 -6.91 -24.85 5.53
C SER A 421 -6.35 -24.65 6.94
N TYR A 422 -5.06 -24.30 7.02
CA TYR A 422 -4.37 -24.00 8.27
C TYR A 422 -4.62 -22.57 8.73
N SER A 423 -4.53 -21.62 7.79
CA SER A 423 -4.53 -20.18 8.05
C SER A 423 -5.94 -19.55 8.10
N GLY A 424 -6.95 -20.19 7.51
CA GLY A 424 -8.33 -19.71 7.46
C GLY A 424 -9.14 -19.96 8.75
N LYS A 425 -9.75 -18.90 9.31
CA LYS A 425 -10.80 -19.03 10.35
C LYS A 425 -12.19 -19.36 9.77
N HIS A 426 -12.36 -19.27 8.44
CA HIS A 426 -13.66 -19.38 7.76
C HIS A 426 -13.72 -20.34 6.56
N GLY A 427 -12.71 -21.20 6.33
CA GLY A 427 -12.86 -22.41 5.51
C GLY A 427 -13.50 -22.29 4.11
N ILE A 428 -13.51 -21.10 3.49
CA ILE A 428 -14.01 -20.96 2.12
C ILE A 428 -12.87 -21.44 1.22
N VAL A 429 -12.94 -22.71 0.83
CA VAL A 429 -12.09 -23.24 -0.23
C VAL A 429 -12.48 -22.52 -1.51
N THR A 430 -11.70 -21.53 -1.88
CA THR A 430 -11.85 -20.83 -3.17
C THR A 430 -11.10 -21.58 -4.26
N TYR A 431 -11.39 -21.21 -5.50
CA TYR A 431 -10.75 -21.75 -6.70
C TYR A 431 -9.29 -21.28 -6.87
N TYR A 432 -8.83 -20.35 -6.02
CA TYR A 432 -7.47 -19.80 -5.96
C TYR A 432 -6.90 -19.94 -4.53
N ASN A 433 -5.62 -19.56 -4.33
CA ASN A 433 -5.02 -19.52 -3.00
C ASN A 433 -5.36 -18.20 -2.29
N GLN A 434 -6.25 -18.23 -1.30
CA GLN A 434 -6.73 -17.02 -0.64
C GLN A 434 -5.67 -16.37 0.24
N ALA A 435 -4.85 -17.16 0.94
CA ALA A 435 -3.77 -16.67 1.78
C ALA A 435 -2.75 -15.85 0.97
N GLU A 436 -2.44 -16.26 -0.26
CA GLU A 436 -1.46 -15.60 -1.12
C GLU A 436 -2.03 -14.43 -1.95
N LEU A 437 -3.31 -14.49 -2.31
CA LEU A 437 -3.95 -13.53 -3.24
C LEU A 437 -4.99 -12.61 -2.56
N ALA A 438 -5.32 -12.83 -1.29
CA ALA A 438 -6.41 -12.18 -0.56
C ALA A 438 -7.74 -12.21 -1.34
N ALA A 439 -8.13 -11.06 -1.91
CA ALA A 439 -9.38 -10.87 -2.62
C ALA A 439 -9.29 -11.20 -4.13
N ALA A 440 -8.25 -11.94 -4.56
CA ALA A 440 -8.02 -12.26 -5.98
C ALA A 440 -7.91 -11.02 -6.89
N ASP A 441 -7.56 -9.86 -6.32
CA ASP A 441 -7.26 -8.67 -7.11
C ASP A 441 -6.18 -9.03 -8.15
N TYR A 442 -6.22 -8.49 -9.35
CA TYR A 442 -5.27 -8.76 -10.43
C TYR A 442 -5.28 -10.17 -11.04
N LEU A 443 -6.20 -11.06 -10.66
CA LEU A 443 -6.52 -12.24 -11.49
C LEU A 443 -7.30 -11.80 -12.74
N PRO A 444 -7.12 -12.43 -13.91
CA PRO A 444 -7.93 -12.12 -15.08
C PRO A 444 -9.42 -12.47 -14.87
N ILE A 445 -10.35 -11.57 -15.22
CA ILE A 445 -11.82 -11.74 -14.97
C ILE A 445 -12.41 -12.93 -15.75
N LYS A 446 -11.82 -13.25 -16.91
CA LYS A 446 -12.33 -14.33 -17.78
C LYS A 446 -11.81 -15.71 -17.40
N ASP A 447 -11.09 -15.82 -16.30
CA ASP A 447 -10.48 -17.07 -15.92
C ASP A 447 -11.51 -18.00 -15.24
N ASN A 448 -11.93 -19.05 -15.95
CA ASN A 448 -12.79 -20.12 -15.43
C ASN A 448 -11.96 -21.28 -14.84
N VAL A 449 -10.71 -21.07 -14.47
CA VAL A 449 -9.82 -22.10 -13.92
C VAL A 449 -10.02 -22.25 -12.42
N ASN A 450 -10.26 -23.50 -12.01
CA ASN A 450 -10.04 -23.90 -10.63
C ASN A 450 -8.56 -24.24 -10.42
N TYR A 451 -7.73 -23.26 -10.08
CA TYR A 451 -6.27 -23.43 -9.95
C TYR A 451 -5.89 -24.51 -8.94
N ARG A 452 -6.71 -24.69 -7.90
CA ARG A 452 -6.50 -25.71 -6.87
C ARG A 452 -6.62 -27.14 -7.43
N GLU A 453 -7.52 -27.35 -8.39
CA GLU A 453 -7.83 -28.66 -8.97
C GLU A 453 -7.23 -28.86 -10.37
N TYR A 454 -6.75 -27.79 -11.02
CA TYR A 454 -6.23 -27.86 -12.38
C TYR A 454 -4.96 -28.72 -12.47
N GLY A 455 -4.05 -28.62 -11.49
CA GLY A 455 -2.79 -29.36 -11.47
C GLY A 455 -1.69 -28.73 -12.34
N ASP A 456 -0.54 -29.43 -12.43
CA ASP A 456 0.65 -28.96 -13.15
C ASP A 456 0.89 -29.79 -14.42
N TYR A 457 0.09 -29.55 -15.46
CA TYR A 457 0.27 -30.19 -16.76
C TYR A 457 0.06 -29.21 -17.92
N VAL A 458 0.67 -29.51 -19.05
CA VAL A 458 0.55 -28.74 -20.30
C VAL A 458 -0.55 -29.34 -21.16
N LYS A 459 -1.57 -28.55 -21.51
CA LYS A 459 -2.63 -28.97 -22.44
C LYS A 459 -2.21 -28.67 -23.87
N THR A 460 -2.42 -29.62 -24.78
CA THR A 460 -2.05 -29.49 -26.19
C THR A 460 -2.97 -30.31 -27.09
N ASN A 461 -3.08 -29.93 -28.36
CA ASN A 461 -3.66 -30.77 -29.42
C ASN A 461 -2.62 -31.62 -30.16
N ASN A 462 -1.33 -31.52 -29.79
CA ASN A 462 -0.29 -32.36 -30.36
C ASN A 462 -0.41 -33.79 -29.79
N PRO A 463 -0.57 -34.83 -30.63
CA PRO A 463 -0.59 -36.21 -30.16
C PRO A 463 0.80 -36.70 -29.69
N VAL A 464 1.88 -36.00 -30.04
CA VAL A 464 3.26 -36.34 -29.66
C VAL A 464 3.47 -36.06 -28.17
N GLN A 465 4.08 -37.01 -27.47
CA GLN A 465 4.36 -36.90 -26.03
C GLN A 465 5.40 -35.81 -25.74
N ILE A 466 5.16 -35.04 -24.69
CA ILE A 466 6.13 -34.08 -24.15
C ILE A 466 7.27 -34.84 -23.44
N GLU A 467 8.51 -34.51 -23.79
CA GLU A 467 9.71 -35.08 -23.16
C GLU A 467 10.49 -34.05 -22.34
N ASN A 468 11.29 -34.52 -21.39
CA ASN A 468 12.24 -33.70 -20.62
C ASN A 468 11.60 -32.45 -19.98
N PHE A 469 10.37 -32.59 -19.48
CA PHE A 469 9.69 -31.48 -18.80
C PHE A 469 10.47 -31.07 -17.55
N SER A 470 10.82 -29.80 -17.47
CA SER A 470 11.51 -29.18 -16.34
C SER A 470 10.84 -27.86 -16.00
N ARG A 471 10.60 -27.64 -14.70
CA ARG A 471 10.09 -26.39 -14.17
C ARG A 471 11.05 -25.86 -13.10
N GLN A 472 11.45 -24.61 -13.27
CA GLN A 472 12.24 -23.82 -12.34
C GLN A 472 11.54 -22.45 -12.17
N TYR A 473 12.04 -21.63 -11.23
CA TYR A 473 11.46 -20.34 -10.84
C TYR A 473 10.77 -19.55 -11.98
N ASN A 474 11.52 -19.08 -12.98
CA ASN A 474 11.00 -18.34 -14.16
C ASN A 474 11.22 -19.13 -15.47
N LYS A 475 11.28 -20.46 -15.42
CA LYS A 475 11.63 -21.25 -16.60
C LYS A 475 10.84 -22.56 -16.64
N ILE A 476 10.07 -22.74 -17.70
CA ILE A 476 9.51 -24.03 -18.10
C ILE A 476 10.22 -24.46 -19.37
N GLU A 477 10.74 -25.69 -19.41
CA GLU A 477 11.42 -26.23 -20.59
C GLU A 477 10.93 -27.65 -20.86
N PHE A 478 10.63 -27.96 -22.13
CA PHE A 478 10.31 -29.31 -22.55
C PHE A 478 10.63 -29.51 -24.04
N SER A 479 10.78 -30.76 -24.46
CA SER A 479 11.08 -31.14 -25.85
C SER A 479 9.89 -31.82 -26.51
N ILE A 480 9.78 -31.65 -27.82
CA ILE A 480 8.79 -32.31 -28.67
C ILE A 480 9.49 -32.83 -29.93
N GLU A 481 9.08 -33.99 -30.45
CA GLU A 481 9.71 -34.59 -31.64
C GLU A 481 9.26 -33.93 -32.95
N SER A 482 8.01 -33.46 -33.00
CA SER A 482 7.44 -32.75 -34.15
C SER A 482 6.21 -31.95 -33.75
N SER A 483 5.81 -30.99 -34.59
CA SER A 483 4.56 -30.23 -34.45
C SER A 483 4.04 -29.78 -35.81
N ASP A 484 2.71 -29.63 -35.90
CA ASP A 484 2.02 -29.12 -37.08
C ASP A 484 1.78 -27.61 -36.96
N ALA A 485 1.43 -26.97 -38.08
CA ALA A 485 1.11 -25.55 -38.10
C ALA A 485 -0.10 -25.16 -37.20
N SER A 486 -0.99 -26.10 -36.90
CA SER A 486 -2.16 -25.91 -36.01
C SER A 486 -1.90 -26.30 -34.55
N THR A 487 -0.69 -26.75 -34.21
CA THR A 487 -0.34 -27.16 -32.86
C THR A 487 -0.39 -25.98 -31.88
N PHE A 488 -0.98 -26.19 -30.71
CA PHE A 488 -0.94 -25.24 -29.61
C PHE A 488 -0.55 -25.91 -28.30
N TYR A 489 0.00 -25.12 -27.37
CA TYR A 489 0.26 -25.51 -25.99
C TYR A 489 -0.34 -24.46 -25.06
N ILE A 490 -0.99 -24.91 -24.00
CA ILE A 490 -1.53 -24.11 -22.91
C ILE A 490 -0.81 -24.55 -21.64
N LEU A 491 -0.12 -23.61 -20.99
CA LEU A 491 0.69 -23.86 -19.80
C LEU A 491 -0.11 -23.55 -18.53
N PRO A 492 0.19 -24.21 -17.40
CA PRO A 492 -0.40 -23.87 -16.10
C PRO A 492 0.28 -22.61 -15.52
N LEU A 493 0.14 -21.49 -16.25
CA LEU A 493 0.65 -20.17 -15.93
C LEU A 493 -0.42 -19.13 -16.25
N ILE A 494 -0.73 -18.25 -15.32
CA ILE A 494 -1.67 -17.14 -15.58
C ILE A 494 -1.05 -16.19 -16.60
N TYR A 495 -1.80 -15.83 -17.64
CA TYR A 495 -1.30 -14.93 -18.66
C TYR A 495 -1.21 -13.49 -18.14
N TYR A 496 0.02 -12.99 -18.12
CA TYR A 496 0.35 -11.57 -18.04
C TYR A 496 1.24 -11.22 -19.22
N LYS A 497 1.05 -10.04 -19.81
CA LYS A 497 1.80 -9.65 -21.00
C LYS A 497 3.30 -9.58 -20.67
N GLY A 498 4.13 -10.37 -21.37
CA GLY A 498 5.59 -10.39 -21.15
C GLY A 498 6.25 -11.77 -21.18
N TYR A 499 5.46 -12.86 -21.27
CA TYR A 499 5.99 -14.19 -21.57
C TYR A 499 6.48 -14.30 -23.01
N SER A 500 7.55 -15.08 -23.20
CA SER A 500 8.13 -15.45 -24.49
C SER A 500 8.41 -16.96 -24.50
N VAL A 501 8.45 -17.54 -25.69
CA VAL A 501 8.93 -18.91 -25.89
C VAL A 501 10.08 -18.91 -26.88
N ASP A 502 11.23 -19.38 -26.44
CA ASP A 502 12.38 -19.65 -27.28
C ASP A 502 12.25 -21.07 -27.85
N VAL A 503 12.33 -21.20 -29.17
CA VAL A 503 12.41 -22.48 -29.86
C VAL A 503 13.87 -22.77 -30.16
N LEU A 504 14.37 -23.87 -29.61
CA LEU A 504 15.76 -24.31 -29.75
C LEU A 504 15.82 -25.58 -30.61
N ASP A 505 16.89 -25.74 -31.38
CA ASP A 505 17.21 -27.00 -32.06
C ASP A 505 17.78 -28.05 -31.09
N ASP A 506 18.03 -29.26 -31.60
CA ASP A 506 18.63 -30.39 -30.86
C ASP A 506 20.03 -30.10 -30.30
N HIS A 507 20.68 -29.03 -30.73
CA HIS A 507 21.97 -28.56 -30.24
C HIS A 507 21.83 -27.36 -29.28
N ASN A 508 20.63 -27.08 -28.76
CA ASN A 508 20.31 -25.94 -27.89
C ASN A 508 20.55 -24.57 -28.53
N LYS A 509 20.58 -24.48 -29.86
CA LYS A 509 20.73 -23.20 -30.56
C LYS A 509 19.36 -22.58 -30.82
N LEU A 510 19.23 -21.28 -30.52
CA LEU A 510 18.01 -20.53 -30.74
C LEU A 510 17.67 -20.46 -32.24
N ILE A 511 16.49 -20.97 -32.60
CA ILE A 511 15.90 -20.87 -33.93
C ILE A 511 15.13 -19.54 -34.02
N LYS A 512 14.16 -19.34 -33.11
CA LYS A 512 13.31 -18.15 -33.05
C LYS A 512 12.68 -17.99 -31.67
N SER A 513 12.30 -16.77 -31.33
CA SER A 513 11.45 -16.49 -30.17
C SER A 513 10.04 -16.15 -30.64
N ILE A 514 9.04 -16.78 -30.05
CA ILE A 514 7.61 -16.57 -30.36
C ILE A 514 6.92 -15.83 -29.19
N SER A 515 5.92 -15.03 -29.54
CA SER A 515 5.06 -14.37 -28.56
C SER A 515 3.97 -15.31 -28.09
N THR A 516 3.62 -15.21 -26.81
CA THR A 516 2.47 -15.91 -26.23
C THR A 516 1.20 -15.06 -26.31
N TYR A 517 0.05 -15.70 -26.08
CA TYR A 517 -1.26 -15.06 -26.02
C TYR A 517 -2.09 -15.72 -24.90
N PRO A 518 -3.14 -15.05 -24.37
CA PRO A 518 -4.03 -15.68 -23.40
C PRO A 518 -4.92 -16.68 -24.12
N ASP A 519 -5.11 -17.85 -23.52
CA ASP A 519 -6.17 -18.78 -23.93
C ASP A 519 -7.56 -18.14 -23.81
N ASP A 520 -8.46 -18.43 -24.74
CA ASP A 520 -9.79 -17.80 -24.79
C ASP A 520 -10.71 -18.24 -23.63
N GLU A 521 -10.56 -19.48 -23.14
CA GLU A 521 -11.39 -20.06 -22.08
C GLU A 521 -10.75 -19.92 -20.69
N SER A 522 -9.45 -20.20 -20.59
CA SER A 522 -8.73 -20.28 -19.32
C SER A 522 -7.87 -19.05 -19.03
N TYR A 523 -7.61 -18.18 -20.01
CA TYR A 523 -6.68 -17.05 -19.88
C TYR A 523 -5.27 -17.45 -19.41
N LEU A 524 -4.92 -18.73 -19.54
CA LEU A 524 -3.59 -19.24 -19.28
C LEU A 524 -2.65 -18.93 -20.45
N VAL A 525 -1.35 -19.05 -20.21
CA VAL A 525 -0.32 -18.78 -21.22
C VAL A 525 -0.40 -19.81 -22.34
N SER A 526 -0.73 -19.34 -23.54
CA SER A 526 -0.83 -20.15 -24.75
C SER A 526 0.15 -19.71 -25.84
N PHE A 527 0.58 -20.66 -26.66
CA PHE A 527 1.42 -20.38 -27.82
C PHE A 527 1.29 -21.47 -28.90
N ASN A 528 1.69 -21.12 -30.13
CA ASN A 528 1.82 -22.04 -31.25
C ASN A 528 3.30 -22.04 -31.71
N PRO A 529 4.01 -23.19 -31.63
CA PRO A 529 5.42 -23.26 -32.04
C PRO A 529 5.61 -23.09 -33.55
N GLY A 530 4.61 -23.44 -34.34
CA GLY A 530 4.66 -23.62 -35.80
C GLY A 530 4.99 -25.05 -36.19
N GLU A 531 5.17 -25.27 -37.49
CA GLU A 531 5.46 -26.59 -38.04
C GLU A 531 6.96 -26.95 -37.89
N TYR A 532 7.22 -28.13 -37.33
CA TYR A 532 8.57 -28.70 -37.21
C TYR A 532 8.53 -30.22 -37.41
N ASN A 533 9.38 -30.71 -38.32
CA ASN A 533 9.56 -32.13 -38.63
C ASN A 533 10.79 -32.73 -37.94
N GLN A 534 11.31 -32.04 -36.94
CA GLN A 534 12.49 -32.43 -36.18
C GLN A 534 12.27 -32.08 -34.73
N ARG A 535 13.05 -32.74 -33.86
CA ARG A 535 13.01 -32.47 -32.43
C ARG A 535 13.41 -31.01 -32.17
N ILE A 536 12.66 -30.39 -31.28
CA ILE A 536 12.89 -29.03 -30.80
C ILE A 536 12.69 -28.97 -29.29
N THR A 537 13.38 -28.03 -28.65
CA THR A 537 13.17 -27.70 -27.24
C THR A 537 12.47 -26.35 -27.13
N LEU A 538 11.37 -26.33 -26.38
CA LEU A 538 10.57 -25.15 -26.09
C LEU A 538 10.93 -24.66 -24.70
N ARG A 539 11.46 -23.44 -24.63
CA ARG A 539 11.82 -22.77 -23.37
C ARG A 539 10.94 -21.56 -23.16
N ILE A 540 10.14 -21.60 -22.11
CA ILE A 540 9.19 -20.54 -21.75
C ILE A 540 9.69 -19.79 -20.54
N GLN A 541 9.67 -18.47 -20.63
CA GLN A 541 10.10 -17.57 -19.56
C GLN A 541 9.37 -16.23 -19.63
N TYR A 542 9.30 -15.52 -18.51
CA TYR A 542 8.85 -14.14 -18.50
C TYR A 542 10.04 -13.20 -18.68
N GLU A 543 10.21 -12.65 -19.88
CA GLU A 543 11.26 -11.68 -20.19
C GLU A 543 10.84 -10.24 -19.84
N GLY A 544 9.54 -9.99 -19.89
CA GLY A 544 8.99 -8.64 -19.81
C GLY A 544 9.02 -7.91 -21.15
N THR A 545 8.32 -6.78 -21.20
CA THR A 545 8.09 -6.06 -22.45
C THR A 545 9.10 -4.94 -22.66
N ARG A 546 9.19 -4.43 -23.89
CA ARG A 546 9.98 -3.22 -24.20
C ARG A 546 9.57 -2.01 -23.34
N ILE A 547 8.29 -1.87 -23.02
CA ILE A 547 7.79 -0.76 -22.16
C ILE A 547 8.39 -0.90 -20.76
N GLN A 548 8.44 -2.12 -20.22
CA GLN A 548 9.02 -2.39 -18.91
C GLN A 548 10.53 -2.11 -18.87
N PHE A 549 11.28 -2.39 -19.95
CA PHE A 549 12.71 -2.05 -20.00
C PHE A 549 12.96 -0.55 -20.15
N ILE A 550 12.19 0.15 -21.00
CA ILE A 550 12.31 1.60 -21.19
C ILE A 550 11.99 2.35 -19.89
N SER A 551 11.01 1.86 -19.13
CA SER A 551 10.58 2.49 -17.89
C SER A 551 11.69 2.54 -16.83
N TYR A 552 12.51 1.48 -16.72
CA TYR A 552 13.71 1.48 -15.88
C TYR A 552 14.71 2.56 -16.28
N GLY A 553 14.92 2.78 -17.58
CA GLY A 553 15.81 3.83 -18.09
C GLY A 553 15.33 5.23 -17.68
N ILE A 554 14.04 5.52 -17.84
CA ILE A 554 13.43 6.81 -17.44
C ILE A 554 13.61 7.05 -15.93
N THR A 555 13.32 6.03 -15.12
CA THR A 555 13.50 6.11 -13.66
C THR A 555 14.97 6.28 -13.28
N GLY A 556 15.88 5.55 -13.91
CA GLY A 556 17.32 5.65 -13.68
C GLY A 556 17.87 7.05 -13.96
N VAL A 557 17.53 7.64 -15.11
CA VAL A 557 17.92 9.02 -15.46
C VAL A 557 17.37 10.02 -14.45
N THR A 558 16.10 9.85 -14.04
CA THR A 558 15.47 10.74 -13.05
C THR A 558 16.15 10.65 -11.69
N LEU A 559 16.49 9.43 -11.24
CA LEU A 559 17.24 9.21 -10.00
C LEU A 559 18.62 9.86 -10.02
N VAL A 560 19.38 9.67 -11.11
CA VAL A 560 20.70 10.30 -11.27
C VAL A 560 20.58 11.83 -11.20
N TYR A 561 19.61 12.41 -11.90
CA TYR A 561 19.34 13.86 -11.82
C TYR A 561 19.05 14.33 -10.39
N LEU A 562 18.21 13.59 -9.65
CA LEU A 562 17.87 13.92 -8.26
C LEU A 562 19.09 13.85 -7.34
N ILE A 563 19.94 12.83 -7.49
CA ILE A 563 21.17 12.65 -6.71
C ILE A 563 22.15 13.80 -7.01
N ILE A 564 22.43 14.09 -8.28
CA ILE A 564 23.33 15.18 -8.69
C ILE A 564 22.80 16.52 -8.16
N SER A 565 21.50 16.78 -8.33
CA SER A 565 20.85 17.99 -7.81
C SER A 565 20.98 18.12 -6.30
N ALA A 566 20.89 17.02 -5.55
CA ALA A 566 21.05 17.03 -4.09
C ALA A 566 22.50 17.33 -3.69
N ILE A 567 23.48 16.77 -4.38
CA ILE A 567 24.92 17.00 -4.13
C ILE A 567 25.30 18.46 -4.41
N LEU A 568 24.89 19.01 -5.56
CA LEU A 568 25.18 20.40 -5.93
C LEU A 568 24.59 21.41 -4.94
N ASN A 569 23.35 21.18 -4.50
CA ASN A 569 22.69 22.02 -3.49
C ASN A 569 23.36 21.97 -2.11
N ARG A 570 24.08 20.89 -1.77
CA ARG A 570 24.89 20.82 -0.53
C ARG A 570 26.19 21.60 -0.65
N LYS A 571 26.86 21.55 -1.81
CA LYS A 571 28.11 22.30 -2.06
C LYS A 571 27.88 23.81 -2.06
N GLY A 572 26.79 24.29 -2.66
CA GLY A 572 26.43 25.71 -2.68
C GLY A 572 25.99 26.31 -1.34
N LYS A 573 25.86 25.51 -0.27
CA LYS A 573 25.59 25.99 1.10
C LYS A 573 26.84 25.99 2.01
N ARG A 574 27.94 25.41 1.54
CA ARG A 574 29.25 25.38 2.24
C ARG A 574 30.21 26.46 1.73
N LYS A 575 29.86 27.12 0.63
CA LYS A 575 30.37 28.43 0.23
C LYS A 575 29.35 29.46 0.71
#